data_AF-A0A7J2HZ09-F1
#
_entry.id   AF-A0A7J2HZ09-F1
#
_cell.length_a   1.000
_cell.length_b   1.000
_cell.length_c   1.000
_cell.angle_alpha   90.00
_cell.angle_beta   90.00
_cell.angle_gamma   90.00
#
_symmetry.space_group_name_H-M   'P 1'
#
loop_
_entity.id
_entity.type
_entity.pdbx_description
1 polymer ?
#
loop_
_entity_poly.entity_id
_entity_poly.type
_entity_poly.pdbx_seq_one_letter_code
_entity_poly.pdbx_strand_id
1 'polypeptide(L)'
;PYGGCVSLSTNSRKLARKVQLLLLMFGITSRIYSSRKGKGYRVEIADRISIRKFADSVGFYSRRKKSKLFRLLSRYRGIARTKTYVVPAEIASFLLVAIRGGEGISASLLHKFLPKSSRYLWEHGRVSITKRNLKRHIQVVDKLSQADCEPLTIGKGLADSPLLFERIVSKRIIRGKFIVYDIMVPKNHNFIANGFLVHNSGMVEPLKIAMEHGIIKWETARQTIGPYRFTSFLSVNYNTRVFERGYEVTVRDPNFSAIEERMLCRLHRLTKERYREIAEKQMELVLGKLKMEKANEIRDHLTLVHAIETEHPLVKDRFEYKPILLTEKVFEEVKRAREAILDTIAQERLDFSPRLERRAIQLICAMSLMSYFKDRDERIRVDPEALKLGVRFYVEEAAVRSKEKFDPEEVIRRLGLS
;
A
#
# COMPACT_ATOMS: atom_id res chain seq x y z
N PRO A 1 -24.54 30.61 -28.92
CA PRO A 1 -23.16 30.06 -28.93
C PRO A 1 -23.06 28.52 -28.71
N TYR A 2 -24.08 27.75 -29.10
CA TYR A 2 -24.14 26.32 -28.80
C TYR A 2 -23.39 25.51 -29.87
N GLY A 3 -22.16 25.11 -29.55
CA GLY A 3 -21.42 24.13 -30.34
C GLY A 3 -22.22 22.82 -30.37
N GLY A 4 -22.49 22.29 -31.57
CA GLY A 4 -23.21 21.02 -31.71
C GLY A 4 -22.44 19.86 -31.06
N CYS A 5 -23.17 18.84 -30.62
CA CYS A 5 -22.64 17.63 -30.03
C CYS A 5 -23.05 16.39 -30.84
N VAL A 6 -22.36 15.28 -30.61
CA VAL A 6 -22.80 13.95 -31.02
C VAL A 6 -23.37 13.25 -29.80
N SER A 7 -24.57 12.69 -29.90
CA SER A 7 -25.17 11.96 -28.78
C SER A 7 -25.89 10.68 -29.18
N LEU A 8 -25.89 9.72 -28.25
CA LEU A 8 -26.63 8.46 -28.29
C LEU A 8 -27.58 8.40 -27.09
N SER A 9 -28.85 8.15 -27.33
CA SER A 9 -29.84 7.91 -26.27
C SER A 9 -30.17 6.42 -26.17
N THR A 10 -30.22 5.88 -24.96
CA THR A 10 -30.59 4.49 -24.68
C THR A 10 -31.25 4.36 -23.32
N ASN A 11 -32.14 3.38 -23.15
CA ASN A 11 -32.74 3.06 -21.84
C ASN A 11 -31.85 2.12 -21.02
N SER A 12 -30.79 1.55 -21.60
CA SER A 12 -29.88 0.62 -20.92
C SER A 12 -28.66 1.33 -20.35
N ARG A 13 -28.56 1.37 -19.01
CA ARG A 13 -27.38 1.87 -18.31
C ARG A 13 -26.11 1.12 -18.70
N LYS A 14 -26.22 -0.20 -18.85
CA LYS A 14 -25.10 -1.08 -19.23
C LYS A 14 -24.60 -0.72 -20.62
N LEU A 15 -25.50 -0.51 -21.58
CA LEU A 15 -25.13 -0.09 -22.94
C LEU A 15 -24.46 1.29 -22.94
N ALA A 16 -25.04 2.27 -22.25
CA ALA A 16 -24.46 3.62 -22.15
C ALA A 16 -23.02 3.60 -21.62
N ARG A 17 -22.76 2.81 -20.56
CA ARG A 17 -21.41 2.63 -19.99
C ARG A 17 -20.45 1.94 -20.95
N LYS A 18 -20.87 0.85 -21.60
CA LYS A 18 -20.03 0.14 -22.58
C LYS A 18 -19.66 1.04 -23.77
N VAL A 19 -20.61 1.82 -24.27
CA VAL A 19 -20.35 2.80 -25.34
C VAL A 19 -19.37 3.88 -24.87
N GLN A 20 -19.52 4.40 -23.65
CA GLN A 20 -18.57 5.37 -23.10
C GLN A 20 -17.15 4.81 -23.02
N LEU A 21 -16.99 3.57 -22.52
CA LEU A 21 -15.68 2.92 -22.43
C LEU A 21 -15.09 2.64 -23.82
N LEU A 22 -15.90 2.20 -24.78
CA LEU A 22 -15.47 1.99 -26.16
C LEU A 22 -14.96 3.30 -26.78
N LEU A 23 -15.70 4.40 -26.62
CA LEU A 23 -15.27 5.72 -27.09
C LEU A 23 -13.96 6.15 -26.44
N LEU A 24 -13.78 5.87 -25.14
CA LEU A 24 -12.55 6.18 -24.43
C LEU A 24 -11.34 5.42 -24.99
N MET A 25 -11.52 4.19 -25.49
CA MET A 25 -10.44 3.43 -26.16
C MET A 25 -9.95 4.11 -27.45
N PHE A 26 -10.83 4.83 -28.16
CA PHE A 26 -10.45 5.68 -29.29
C PHE A 26 -9.93 7.07 -28.86
N GLY A 27 -9.74 7.28 -27.55
CA GLY A 27 -9.33 8.56 -26.98
C GLY A 27 -10.40 9.65 -27.12
N ILE A 28 -11.67 9.27 -27.28
CA ILE A 28 -12.84 10.15 -27.42
C ILE A 28 -13.50 10.28 -26.05
N THR A 29 -13.49 11.47 -25.46
CA THR A 29 -14.16 11.71 -24.18
C THR A 29 -15.66 11.92 -24.37
N SER A 30 -16.45 11.29 -23.50
CA SER A 30 -17.91 11.41 -23.50
C SER A 30 -18.48 11.44 -22.10
N ARG A 31 -19.66 12.06 -21.94
CA ARG A 31 -20.39 12.16 -20.69
C ARG A 31 -21.70 11.38 -20.75
N ILE A 32 -22.06 10.75 -19.65
CA ILE A 32 -23.35 10.08 -19.50
C ILE A 32 -24.27 10.96 -18.66
N TYR A 33 -25.41 11.33 -19.22
CA TYR A 33 -26.49 12.03 -18.54
C TYR A 33 -27.65 11.09 -18.30
N SER A 34 -28.24 11.11 -17.09
CA SER A 34 -29.49 10.41 -16.80
C SER A 34 -30.68 11.37 -16.91
N SER A 35 -31.79 10.90 -17.46
CA SER A 35 -33.05 11.65 -17.46
C SER A 35 -33.57 11.87 -16.03
N ARG A 36 -34.17 13.04 -15.77
CA ARG A 36 -34.83 13.34 -14.48
C ARG A 36 -35.92 12.34 -14.11
N LYS A 37 -36.57 11.70 -15.10
CA LYS A 37 -37.58 10.65 -14.88
C LYS A 37 -36.99 9.23 -14.78
N GLY A 38 -35.66 9.08 -14.73
CA GLY A 38 -34.97 7.79 -14.56
C GLY A 38 -35.00 6.82 -15.75
N LYS A 39 -35.84 7.06 -16.77
CA LYS A 39 -36.12 6.10 -17.85
C LYS A 39 -35.15 6.16 -19.06
N GLY A 40 -34.04 6.89 -19.00
CA GLY A 40 -33.12 7.00 -20.14
C GLY A 40 -31.76 7.59 -19.82
N TYR A 41 -30.77 7.17 -20.59
CA TYR A 41 -29.36 7.58 -20.54
C TYR A 41 -28.95 8.20 -21.87
N ARG A 42 -28.20 9.30 -21.83
CA ARG A 42 -27.62 9.94 -23.01
C ARG A 42 -26.10 9.95 -22.89
N VAL A 43 -25.42 9.31 -23.84
CA VAL A 43 -23.96 9.44 -24.01
C VAL A 43 -23.71 10.60 -24.96
N GLU A 44 -22.95 11.60 -24.53
CA GLU A 44 -22.70 12.82 -25.30
C GLU A 44 -21.20 13.09 -25.47
N ILE A 45 -20.81 13.39 -26.72
CA ILE A 45 -19.50 13.89 -27.12
C ILE A 45 -19.67 15.36 -27.49
N ALA A 46 -19.12 16.24 -26.67
CA ALA A 46 -19.33 17.68 -26.78
C ALA A 46 -18.05 18.49 -27.06
N ASP A 47 -16.88 17.98 -26.67
CA ASP A 47 -15.63 18.72 -26.88
C ASP A 47 -15.14 18.59 -28.33
N ARG A 48 -14.58 19.69 -28.85
CA ARG A 48 -14.16 19.80 -30.26
C ARG A 48 -13.09 18.78 -30.65
N ILE A 49 -12.23 18.38 -29.72
CA ILE A 49 -11.13 17.44 -29.95
C ILE A 49 -11.72 16.04 -30.15
N SER A 50 -12.59 15.61 -29.24
CA SER A 50 -13.28 14.31 -29.33
C SER A 50 -14.27 14.24 -30.48
N ILE A 51 -14.95 15.32 -30.85
CA ILE A 51 -15.83 15.33 -32.03
C ILE A 51 -15.02 15.13 -33.32
N ARG A 52 -13.82 15.73 -33.41
CA ARG A 52 -12.90 15.49 -34.53
C ARG A 52 -12.42 14.03 -34.54
N LYS A 53 -11.91 13.51 -33.42
CA LYS A 53 -11.53 12.10 -33.29
C LYS A 53 -12.68 11.15 -33.62
N PHE A 54 -13.90 11.47 -33.22
CA PHE A 54 -15.09 10.70 -33.55
C PHE A 54 -15.32 10.67 -35.06
N ALA A 55 -15.19 11.81 -35.75
CA ALA A 55 -15.33 11.86 -37.20
C ALA A 55 -14.26 11.05 -37.93
N ASP A 56 -13.03 11.08 -37.42
CA ASP A 56 -11.87 10.43 -38.04
C ASP A 56 -11.86 8.91 -37.79
N SER A 57 -12.22 8.46 -36.58
CA SER A 57 -12.06 7.06 -36.16
C SER A 57 -13.35 6.24 -36.13
N VAL A 58 -14.53 6.87 -36.03
CA VAL A 58 -15.81 6.15 -35.87
C VAL A 58 -16.83 6.56 -36.94
N GLY A 59 -17.10 7.85 -37.06
CA GLY A 59 -17.99 8.44 -38.05
C GLY A 59 -19.45 7.99 -37.95
N PHE A 60 -20.19 8.24 -39.03
CA PHE A 60 -21.55 7.74 -39.19
C PHE A 60 -21.70 7.05 -40.54
N TYR A 61 -22.36 5.88 -40.54
CA TYR A 61 -22.75 5.19 -41.75
C TYR A 61 -23.79 5.99 -42.57
N SER A 62 -24.78 6.56 -41.90
CA SER A 62 -25.82 7.38 -42.55
C SER A 62 -25.23 8.63 -43.20
N ARG A 63 -25.38 8.76 -44.53
CA ARG A 63 -24.98 9.94 -45.31
C ARG A 63 -25.48 11.24 -44.68
N ARG A 64 -26.76 11.28 -44.26
CA ARG A 64 -27.37 12.44 -43.59
C ARG A 64 -26.63 12.84 -42.32
N LYS A 65 -26.31 11.88 -41.43
CA LYS A 65 -25.60 12.15 -40.18
C LYS A 65 -24.14 12.56 -40.44
N LYS A 66 -23.48 11.92 -41.42
CA LYS A 66 -22.12 12.24 -41.85
C LYS A 66 -22.02 13.68 -42.37
N SER A 67 -22.93 14.14 -43.22
CA SER A 67 -22.98 15.54 -43.68
C SER A 67 -23.20 16.54 -42.54
N LYS A 68 -24.05 16.20 -41.56
CA LYS A 68 -24.25 17.04 -40.36
C LYS A 68 -22.98 17.14 -39.51
N LEU A 69 -22.25 16.04 -39.33
CA LEU A 69 -20.99 16.01 -38.61
C LEU A 69 -19.92 16.89 -39.29
N PHE A 70 -19.78 16.81 -40.62
CA PHE A 70 -18.85 17.68 -41.35
C PHE A 70 -19.24 19.16 -41.29
N ARG A 71 -20.53 19.47 -41.36
CA ARG A 71 -21.03 20.85 -41.18
C ARG A 71 -20.76 21.37 -39.76
N LEU A 72 -20.76 20.49 -38.76
CA LEU A 72 -20.37 20.87 -37.40
C LEU A 72 -18.86 21.16 -37.32
N LEU A 73 -18.03 20.30 -37.93
CA LEU A 73 -16.58 20.49 -37.97
C LEU A 73 -16.16 21.76 -38.72
N SER A 74 -16.84 22.13 -39.80
CA SER A 74 -16.52 23.35 -40.56
C SER A 74 -16.77 24.65 -39.79
N ARG A 75 -17.60 24.61 -38.75
CA ARG A 75 -17.85 25.75 -37.84
C ARG A 75 -16.72 25.96 -36.83
N TYR A 76 -15.85 24.98 -36.65
CA TYR A 76 -14.78 25.04 -35.64
C TYR A 76 -13.63 25.92 -36.11
N ARG A 77 -13.55 27.14 -35.56
CA ARG A 77 -12.44 28.09 -35.82
C ARG A 77 -11.39 28.08 -34.71
N GLY A 78 -10.14 28.32 -35.08
CA GLY A 78 -9.01 28.45 -34.14
C GLY A 78 -8.72 27.21 -33.30
N ILE A 79 -7.84 27.37 -32.31
CA ILE A 79 -7.42 26.29 -31.41
C ILE A 79 -8.57 25.92 -30.46
N ALA A 80 -8.85 24.62 -30.34
CA ALA A 80 -9.87 24.14 -29.42
C ALA A 80 -9.46 24.41 -27.97
N ARG A 81 -10.27 25.16 -27.23
CA ARG A 81 -10.16 25.25 -25.77
C ARG A 81 -10.59 23.92 -25.16
N THR A 82 -9.83 23.43 -24.19
CA THR A 82 -10.11 22.16 -23.51
C THR A 82 -9.87 22.29 -22.02
N LYS A 83 -10.75 21.65 -21.24
CA LYS A 83 -10.57 21.42 -19.80
C LYS A 83 -10.25 19.95 -19.49
N THR A 84 -10.16 19.11 -20.53
CA THR A 84 -10.00 17.66 -20.42
C THR A 84 -8.55 17.26 -20.66
N TYR A 85 -7.91 17.82 -21.70
CA TYR A 85 -6.52 17.54 -22.02
C TYR A 85 -5.58 18.53 -21.32
N VAL A 86 -5.67 18.56 -19.99
CA VAL A 86 -4.89 19.45 -19.12
C VAL A 86 -4.21 18.65 -18.01
N VAL A 87 -3.08 19.14 -17.53
CA VAL A 87 -2.50 18.72 -16.25
C VAL A 87 -3.02 19.70 -15.18
N PRO A 88 -3.68 19.21 -14.11
CA PRO A 88 -4.21 20.03 -13.03
C PRO A 88 -3.15 20.96 -12.43
N ALA A 89 -3.59 22.12 -11.92
CA ALA A 89 -2.67 23.16 -11.48
C ALA A 89 -1.82 22.70 -10.29
N GLU A 90 -2.41 21.88 -9.43
CA GLU A 90 -1.82 21.27 -8.25
C GLU A 90 -0.71 20.27 -8.59
N ILE A 91 -0.69 19.71 -9.80
CA ILE A 91 0.37 18.81 -10.27
C ILE A 91 1.38 19.60 -11.11
N ALA A 92 0.87 20.41 -12.04
CA ALA A 92 1.68 21.17 -12.98
C ALA A 92 2.60 22.17 -12.26
N SER A 93 2.13 22.84 -11.22
CA SER A 93 2.90 23.83 -10.46
C SER A 93 4.20 23.24 -9.93
N PHE A 94 4.12 22.15 -9.15
CA PHE A 94 5.31 21.51 -8.59
C PHE A 94 6.21 20.95 -9.68
N LEU A 95 5.63 20.30 -10.69
CA LEU A 95 6.39 19.72 -11.79
C LEU A 95 7.20 20.77 -12.55
N LEU A 96 6.58 21.89 -12.93
CA LEU A 96 7.25 22.94 -13.71
C LEU A 96 8.35 23.63 -12.91
N VAL A 97 8.13 23.87 -11.61
CA VAL A 97 9.14 24.44 -10.72
C VAL A 97 10.31 23.46 -10.53
N ALA A 98 10.02 22.17 -10.35
CA ALA A 98 11.03 21.13 -10.21
C ALA A 98 11.86 20.95 -11.48
N ILE A 99 11.24 20.94 -12.66
CA ILE A 99 11.95 20.92 -13.95
C ILE A 99 12.88 22.13 -14.05
N ARG A 100 12.36 23.34 -13.79
CA ARG A 100 13.15 24.55 -13.91
C ARG A 100 14.34 24.57 -12.93
N GLY A 101 14.12 24.15 -11.70
CA GLY A 101 15.16 24.08 -10.66
C GLY A 101 16.21 23.00 -10.94
N GLY A 102 15.78 21.81 -11.36
CA GLY A 102 16.67 20.69 -11.69
C GLY A 102 17.57 20.98 -12.90
N GLU A 103 17.08 21.76 -13.85
CA GLU A 103 17.83 22.18 -15.04
C GLU A 103 18.61 23.51 -14.84
N GLY A 104 18.56 24.11 -13.64
CA GLY A 104 19.26 25.37 -13.35
C GLY A 104 18.75 26.58 -14.16
N ILE A 105 17.55 26.51 -14.73
CA ILE A 105 17.02 27.53 -15.63
C ILE A 105 16.40 28.68 -14.82
N SER A 106 16.83 29.91 -15.09
CA SER A 106 16.21 31.09 -14.46
C SER A 106 14.84 31.40 -15.07
N ALA A 107 13.93 31.92 -14.25
CA ALA A 107 12.61 32.36 -14.71
C ALA A 107 12.70 33.46 -15.79
N SER A 108 13.71 34.33 -15.70
CA SER A 108 13.99 35.39 -16.68
C SER A 108 14.41 34.82 -18.04
N LEU A 109 15.17 33.73 -18.06
CA LEU A 109 15.57 33.06 -19.31
C LEU A 109 14.35 32.46 -20.04
N LEU A 110 13.44 31.81 -19.31
CA LEU A 110 12.20 31.26 -19.89
C LEU A 110 11.29 32.33 -20.49
N HIS A 111 11.30 33.56 -19.95
CA HIS A 111 10.49 34.67 -20.47
C HIS A 111 10.83 35.08 -21.90
N LYS A 112 12.02 34.74 -22.39
CA LYS A 112 12.40 34.95 -23.80
C LYS A 112 11.61 34.05 -24.77
N PHE A 113 11.04 32.94 -24.29
CA PHE A 113 10.37 31.93 -25.13
C PHE A 113 8.90 31.69 -24.76
N LEU A 114 8.51 31.99 -23.52
CA LEU A 114 7.18 31.77 -22.97
C LEU A 114 6.58 33.07 -22.41
N PRO A 115 5.28 33.33 -22.62
CA PRO A 115 4.63 34.53 -22.06
C PRO A 115 4.74 34.59 -20.54
N LYS A 116 5.21 35.74 -20.03
CA LYS A 116 5.45 35.94 -18.59
C LYS A 116 4.23 35.66 -17.72
N SER A 117 3.07 36.16 -18.12
CA SER A 117 1.81 35.93 -17.42
C SER A 117 1.42 34.46 -17.35
N SER A 118 1.57 33.73 -18.46
CA SER A 118 1.19 32.31 -18.52
C SER A 118 2.10 31.42 -17.68
N ARG A 119 3.42 31.59 -17.80
CA ARG A 119 4.40 30.86 -16.96
C ARG A 119 4.12 31.08 -15.48
N TYR A 120 3.94 32.34 -15.08
CA TYR A 120 3.64 32.70 -13.70
C TYR A 120 2.38 31.98 -13.18
N LEU A 121 1.29 32.02 -13.94
CA LEU A 121 0.05 31.33 -13.54
C LEU A 121 0.21 29.81 -13.42
N TRP A 122 1.06 29.18 -14.24
CA TRP A 122 1.32 27.73 -14.17
C TRP A 122 2.23 27.35 -12.99
N GLU A 123 3.38 28.01 -12.84
CA GLU A 123 4.35 27.71 -11.77
C GLU A 123 3.82 28.03 -10.36
N HIS A 124 2.82 28.92 -10.25
CA HIS A 124 2.16 29.23 -8.98
C HIS A 124 0.79 28.53 -8.82
N GLY A 125 0.48 27.52 -9.64
CA GLY A 125 -0.72 26.70 -9.48
C GLY A 125 -2.04 27.45 -9.62
N ARG A 126 -2.06 28.60 -10.30
CA ARG A 126 -3.28 29.42 -10.48
C ARG A 126 -4.19 28.87 -11.57
N VAL A 127 -3.61 28.20 -12.58
CA VAL A 127 -4.35 27.60 -13.69
C VAL A 127 -3.73 26.28 -14.13
N SER A 128 -4.56 25.36 -14.61
CA SER A 128 -4.08 24.12 -15.26
C SER A 128 -3.35 24.43 -16.56
N ILE A 129 -2.36 23.60 -16.91
CA ILE A 129 -1.63 23.70 -18.18
C ILE A 129 -2.21 22.70 -19.19
N THR A 130 -2.46 23.14 -20.42
CA THR A 130 -2.87 22.20 -21.48
C THR A 130 -1.70 21.31 -21.87
N LYS A 131 -1.94 20.05 -22.27
CA LYS A 131 -0.86 19.16 -22.74
C LYS A 131 -0.02 19.78 -23.86
N ARG A 132 -0.66 20.54 -24.75
CA ARG A 132 0.02 21.32 -25.79
C ARG A 132 0.99 22.36 -25.21
N ASN A 133 0.56 23.14 -24.21
CA ASN A 133 1.42 24.13 -23.58
C ASN A 133 2.52 23.47 -22.74
N LEU A 134 2.24 22.34 -22.10
CA LEU A 134 3.25 21.55 -21.41
C LEU A 134 4.31 21.05 -22.38
N LYS A 135 3.91 20.52 -23.54
CA LYS A 135 4.83 20.13 -24.62
C LYS A 135 5.69 21.32 -25.09
N ARG A 136 5.08 22.49 -25.31
CA ARG A 136 5.81 23.71 -25.65
C ARG A 136 6.80 24.12 -24.55
N HIS A 137 6.41 24.00 -23.27
CA HIS A 137 7.28 24.30 -22.14
C HIS A 137 8.51 23.37 -22.13
N ILE A 138 8.30 22.07 -22.27
CA ILE A 138 9.37 21.06 -22.33
C ILE A 138 10.30 21.31 -23.50
N GLN A 139 9.77 21.59 -24.70
CA GLN A 139 10.57 21.95 -25.87
C GLN A 139 11.44 23.19 -25.67
N VAL A 140 11.02 24.13 -24.84
CA VAL A 140 11.84 25.30 -24.47
C VAL A 140 12.93 24.87 -23.49
N VAL A 141 12.60 24.03 -22.51
CA VAL A 141 13.58 23.51 -21.54
C VAL A 141 14.67 22.69 -22.25
N ASP A 142 14.30 21.75 -23.14
CA ASP A 142 15.24 20.93 -23.93
C ASP A 142 16.16 21.77 -24.84
N LYS A 143 15.75 23.00 -25.21
CA LYS A 143 16.59 23.93 -25.97
C LYS A 143 17.60 24.67 -25.10
N LEU A 144 17.30 24.83 -23.83
CA LEU A 144 18.06 25.67 -22.89
C LEU A 144 19.01 24.85 -22.02
N SER A 145 18.73 23.56 -21.84
CA SER A 145 19.54 22.63 -21.08
C SER A 145 19.60 21.26 -21.76
N GLN A 146 20.74 20.60 -21.66
CA GLN A 146 20.92 19.21 -22.07
C GLN A 146 20.89 18.23 -20.89
N ALA A 147 20.66 18.71 -19.66
CA ALA A 147 20.54 17.84 -18.52
C ALA A 147 19.22 17.04 -18.59
N ASP A 148 19.24 15.86 -17.98
CA ASP A 148 18.09 14.96 -17.94
C ASP A 148 17.75 14.67 -16.48
N CYS A 149 16.97 15.57 -15.88
CA CYS A 149 16.45 15.35 -14.53
C CYS A 149 15.16 14.53 -14.54
N GLU A 150 14.90 13.77 -13.47
CA GLU A 150 13.67 12.97 -13.31
C GLU A 150 12.37 13.79 -13.53
N PRO A 151 12.23 15.03 -13.00
CA PRO A 151 11.07 15.87 -13.29
C PRO A 151 10.87 16.15 -14.80
N LEU A 152 11.95 16.32 -15.57
CA LEU A 152 11.88 16.57 -17.01
C LEU A 152 11.36 15.32 -17.73
N THR A 153 11.85 14.14 -17.36
CA THR A 153 11.37 12.84 -17.89
C THR A 153 9.89 12.63 -17.59
N ILE A 154 9.44 12.92 -16.36
CA ILE A 154 8.01 12.88 -16.00
C ILE A 154 7.20 13.88 -16.84
N GLY A 155 7.72 15.10 -17.01
CA GLY A 155 7.12 16.13 -17.86
C GLY A 155 6.93 15.65 -19.30
N LYS A 156 8.00 15.11 -19.91
CA LYS A 156 7.98 14.52 -21.26
C LYS A 156 6.91 13.45 -21.37
N GLY A 157 6.89 12.52 -20.42
CA GLY A 157 5.88 11.46 -20.35
C GLY A 157 4.44 11.99 -20.28
N LEU A 158 4.17 12.97 -19.41
CA LEU A 158 2.82 13.53 -19.23
C LEU A 158 2.32 14.34 -20.43
N ALA A 159 3.23 15.08 -21.09
CA ALA A 159 2.90 15.91 -22.24
C ALA A 159 2.37 15.08 -23.43
N ASP A 160 2.97 13.92 -23.66
CA ASP A 160 2.62 13.03 -24.78
C ASP A 160 1.69 11.86 -24.38
N SER A 161 1.43 11.65 -23.09
CA SER A 161 0.58 10.52 -22.69
C SER A 161 -0.89 10.65 -23.13
N PRO A 162 -1.61 9.53 -23.30
CA PRO A 162 -3.06 9.54 -23.47
C PRO A 162 -3.83 9.76 -22.16
N LEU A 163 -3.13 9.85 -21.01
CA LEU A 163 -3.76 9.93 -19.70
C LEU A 163 -4.53 11.24 -19.51
N LEU A 164 -5.70 11.13 -18.88
CA LEU A 164 -6.55 12.26 -18.52
C LEU A 164 -6.66 12.33 -17.00
N PHE A 165 -6.75 13.55 -16.49
CA PHE A 165 -6.93 13.79 -15.06
C PHE A 165 -8.40 14.10 -14.78
N GLU A 166 -9.00 13.34 -13.87
CA GLU A 166 -10.36 13.53 -13.40
C GLU A 166 -10.37 13.75 -11.88
N ARG A 167 -11.20 14.69 -11.42
CA ARG A 167 -11.32 14.98 -9.99
C ARG A 167 -12.25 13.95 -9.34
N ILE A 168 -11.84 13.43 -8.19
CA ILE A 168 -12.71 12.60 -7.35
C ILE A 168 -13.86 13.47 -6.83
N VAL A 169 -15.10 13.13 -7.20
CA VAL A 169 -16.31 13.87 -6.79
C VAL A 169 -16.88 13.34 -5.47
N SER A 170 -16.73 12.05 -5.19
CA SER A 170 -17.23 11.43 -3.96
C SER A 170 -16.42 10.20 -3.59
N LYS A 171 -16.29 9.94 -2.29
CA LYS A 171 -15.76 8.68 -1.73
C LYS A 171 -16.81 8.11 -0.78
N ARG A 172 -16.99 6.79 -0.78
CA ARG A 172 -17.92 6.09 0.12
C ARG A 172 -17.23 4.86 0.68
N ILE A 173 -17.42 4.61 1.98
CA ILE A 173 -16.91 3.42 2.66
C ILE A 173 -18.05 2.39 2.68
N ILE A 174 -17.74 1.17 2.26
CA ILE A 174 -18.70 0.05 2.26
C ILE A 174 -18.11 -1.05 3.15
N ARG A 175 -18.90 -1.57 4.09
CA ARG A 175 -18.50 -2.66 5.00
C ARG A 175 -19.22 -3.94 4.59
N GLY A 176 -18.51 -5.07 4.61
CA GLY A 176 -19.04 -6.37 4.21
C GLY A 176 -17.93 -7.33 3.77
N LYS A 177 -18.28 -8.59 3.48
CA LYS A 177 -17.37 -9.55 2.83
C LYS A 177 -17.51 -9.39 1.31
N PHE A 178 -16.42 -9.03 0.64
CA PHE A 178 -16.38 -8.84 -0.80
C PHE A 178 -15.32 -9.74 -1.42
N ILE A 179 -15.64 -10.34 -2.57
CA ILE A 179 -14.62 -10.96 -3.43
C ILE A 179 -13.99 -9.83 -4.24
N VAL A 180 -12.67 -9.70 -4.14
CA VAL A 180 -11.87 -8.72 -4.87
C VAL A 180 -10.93 -9.43 -5.84
N TYR A 181 -10.56 -8.75 -6.91
CA TYR A 181 -9.68 -9.27 -7.94
C TYR A 181 -8.55 -8.29 -8.18
N ASP A 182 -7.39 -8.82 -8.54
CA ASP A 182 -6.25 -8.05 -8.99
C ASP A 182 -5.61 -8.73 -10.20
N ILE A 183 -4.87 -7.96 -11.00
CA ILE A 183 -4.16 -8.47 -12.18
C ILE A 183 -2.72 -8.00 -12.08
N MET A 184 -1.78 -8.93 -12.20
CA MET A 184 -0.37 -8.57 -12.31
C MET A 184 -0.01 -8.27 -13.77
N VAL A 185 0.22 -6.99 -14.06
CA VAL A 185 0.84 -6.57 -15.33
C VAL A 185 2.35 -6.33 -15.12
N PRO A 186 3.24 -7.00 -15.87
CA PRO A 186 4.69 -6.81 -15.77
C PRO A 186 5.14 -5.43 -16.29
N LYS A 187 6.37 -5.04 -15.93
CA LYS A 187 7.05 -3.77 -16.26
C LYS A 187 6.43 -2.53 -15.62
N ASN A 188 5.21 -2.20 -16.01
CA ASN A 188 4.57 -0.94 -15.62
C ASN A 188 3.80 -1.07 -14.30
N HIS A 189 3.49 -2.31 -13.90
CA HIS A 189 2.76 -2.61 -12.67
C HIS A 189 1.44 -1.85 -12.54
N ASN A 190 0.73 -1.66 -13.67
CA ASN A 190 -0.58 -1.03 -13.72
C ASN A 190 -1.41 -1.53 -14.89
N PHE A 191 -2.74 -1.39 -14.79
CA PHE A 191 -3.71 -1.76 -15.80
C PHE A 191 -4.91 -0.82 -15.81
N ILE A 192 -5.73 -0.89 -16.87
CA ILE A 192 -6.96 -0.12 -16.97
C ILE A 192 -8.14 -0.92 -16.40
N ALA A 193 -8.80 -0.41 -15.38
CA ALA A 193 -10.03 -0.97 -14.82
C ALA A 193 -11.15 0.08 -14.83
N ASN A 194 -12.27 -0.23 -15.49
CA ASN A 194 -13.42 0.69 -15.62
C ASN A 194 -13.05 2.11 -16.11
N GLY A 195 -12.02 2.22 -16.96
CA GLY A 195 -11.55 3.50 -17.50
C GLY A 195 -10.56 4.26 -16.61
N PHE A 196 -10.13 3.68 -15.49
CA PHE A 196 -9.10 4.23 -14.60
C PHE A 196 -7.80 3.45 -14.73
N LEU A 197 -6.68 4.15 -14.61
CA LEU A 197 -5.38 3.52 -14.40
C LEU A 197 -5.28 3.07 -12.93
N VAL A 198 -5.10 1.77 -12.72
CA VAL A 198 -4.98 1.12 -11.41
C VAL A 198 -3.60 0.49 -11.31
N HIS A 199 -2.92 0.68 -10.18
CA HIS A 199 -1.63 0.04 -9.91
C HIS A 199 -1.85 -1.38 -9.38
N ASN A 200 -1.00 -2.33 -9.75
CA ASN A 200 -1.04 -3.69 -9.20
C ASN A 200 -0.87 -3.65 -7.67
N SER A 201 -1.44 -4.60 -6.94
CA SER A 201 -0.97 -4.87 -5.58
C SER A 201 0.45 -5.46 -5.68
N GLY A 202 1.45 -4.76 -5.13
CA GLY A 202 2.87 -5.12 -5.27
C GLY A 202 3.29 -6.40 -4.51
N MET A 203 4.59 -6.52 -4.24
CA MET A 203 5.22 -7.64 -3.50
C MET A 203 4.65 -7.89 -2.08
N VAL A 204 3.84 -6.95 -1.57
CA VAL A 204 3.18 -7.05 -0.27
C VAL A 204 2.24 -8.26 -0.19
N GLU A 205 1.35 -8.45 -1.17
CA GLU A 205 0.36 -9.54 -1.07
C GLU A 205 1.02 -10.93 -1.09
N PRO A 206 1.99 -11.21 -1.97
CA PRO A 206 2.76 -12.46 -1.93
C PRO A 206 3.53 -12.68 -0.63
N LEU A 207 4.16 -11.62 -0.09
CA LEU A 207 4.85 -11.71 1.20
C LEU A 207 3.87 -11.98 2.33
N LYS A 208 2.69 -11.36 2.31
CA LYS A 208 1.64 -11.62 3.29
C LYS A 208 1.17 -13.07 3.21
N ILE A 209 0.92 -13.60 2.02
CA ILE A 209 0.55 -15.01 1.81
C ILE A 209 1.69 -15.93 2.29
N ALA A 210 2.95 -15.59 1.99
CA ALA A 210 4.12 -16.34 2.48
C ALA A 210 4.19 -16.41 4.00
N MET A 211 3.99 -15.28 4.67
CA MET A 211 4.00 -15.19 6.14
C MET A 211 2.80 -15.84 6.80
N GLU A 212 1.68 -15.97 6.09
CA GLU A 212 0.50 -16.70 6.55
C GLU A 212 0.58 -18.20 6.19
N HIS A 213 1.73 -18.67 5.69
CA HIS A 213 1.95 -20.03 5.19
C HIS A 213 0.88 -20.47 4.17
N GLY A 214 0.34 -19.51 3.41
CA GLY A 214 -0.59 -19.78 2.32
C GLY A 214 0.12 -20.38 1.10
N ILE A 215 -0.67 -20.99 0.22
CA ILE A 215 -0.17 -21.50 -1.06
C ILE A 215 0.07 -20.31 -1.99
N ILE A 216 1.32 -20.15 -2.42
CA ILE A 216 1.74 -19.13 -3.36
C ILE A 216 1.81 -19.75 -4.74
N LYS A 217 1.21 -19.07 -5.70
CA LYS A 217 1.44 -19.26 -7.12
C LYS A 217 1.88 -17.91 -7.68
N TRP A 218 3.09 -17.85 -8.19
CA TRP A 218 3.70 -16.60 -8.65
C TRP A 218 3.97 -16.67 -10.14
N GLU A 219 3.36 -15.78 -10.91
CA GLU A 219 3.55 -15.71 -12.36
C GLU A 219 4.55 -14.59 -12.68
N THR A 220 5.72 -14.98 -13.18
CA THR A 220 6.70 -14.05 -13.76
C THR A 220 6.49 -13.95 -15.27
N ALA A 221 7.14 -12.99 -15.91
CA ALA A 221 7.07 -12.84 -17.38
C ALA A 221 7.61 -14.04 -18.17
N ARG A 222 8.40 -14.93 -17.56
CA ARG A 222 9.06 -16.06 -18.24
C ARG A 222 8.56 -17.43 -17.78
N GLN A 223 7.99 -17.50 -16.57
CA GLN A 223 7.57 -18.75 -15.96
C GLN A 223 6.59 -18.53 -14.81
N THR A 224 5.75 -19.53 -14.59
CA THR A 224 4.97 -19.67 -13.36
C THR A 224 5.78 -20.49 -12.37
N ILE A 225 5.99 -19.95 -11.18
CA ILE A 225 6.58 -20.68 -10.04
C ILE A 225 5.42 -21.09 -9.13
N GLY A 226 5.28 -22.39 -8.88
CA GLY A 226 4.32 -22.96 -7.91
C GLY A 226 3.25 -23.88 -8.50
N PRO A 227 2.34 -24.38 -7.65
CA PRO A 227 2.08 -23.96 -6.27
C PRO A 227 3.19 -24.37 -5.29
N TYR A 228 3.61 -23.45 -4.42
CA TYR A 228 4.55 -23.72 -3.32
C TYR A 228 4.11 -23.01 -2.04
N ARG A 229 4.58 -23.48 -0.89
CA ARG A 229 4.30 -22.91 0.43
C ARG A 229 5.61 -22.75 1.18
N PHE A 230 5.83 -21.58 1.77
CA PHE A 230 6.91 -21.43 2.75
C PHE A 230 6.48 -22.05 4.06
N THR A 231 7.24 -23.02 4.55
CA THR A 231 7.04 -23.66 5.87
C THR A 231 8.14 -23.27 6.85
N SER A 232 9.01 -22.31 6.48
CA SER A 232 10.05 -21.83 7.39
C SER A 232 9.41 -21.19 8.62
N PHE A 233 9.88 -21.61 9.80
CA PHE A 233 9.52 -21.02 11.09
C PHE A 233 10.12 -19.63 11.29
N LEU A 234 11.21 -19.32 10.58
CA LEU A 234 11.91 -18.05 10.65
C LEU A 234 11.70 -17.31 9.33
N SER A 235 10.83 -16.29 9.37
CA SER A 235 10.66 -15.34 8.27
C SER A 235 10.81 -13.94 8.81
N VAL A 236 11.88 -13.27 8.41
CA VAL A 236 12.29 -11.95 8.87
C VAL A 236 12.43 -11.01 7.67
N ASN A 237 11.89 -9.80 7.78
CA ASN A 237 11.97 -8.75 6.77
C ASN A 237 12.82 -7.62 7.34
N TYR A 238 13.98 -7.37 6.74
CA TYR A 238 15.00 -6.46 7.25
C TYR A 238 14.98 -5.11 6.53
N ASN A 239 13.88 -4.38 6.66
CA ASN A 239 13.82 -2.97 6.26
C ASN A 239 14.00 -2.08 7.49
N THR A 240 15.14 -2.21 8.17
CA THR A 240 15.42 -1.46 9.40
C THR A 240 16.76 -0.74 9.31
N ARG A 241 16.85 0.45 9.93
CA ARG A 241 18.08 1.20 10.15
C ARG A 241 18.37 1.17 11.64
N VAL A 242 19.55 0.70 12.01
CA VAL A 242 19.98 0.58 13.41
C VAL A 242 20.72 1.85 13.82
N PHE A 243 20.48 2.31 15.05
CA PHE A 243 21.04 3.50 15.68
C PHE A 243 21.50 3.20 17.12
N GLU A 244 22.18 4.16 17.76
CA GLU A 244 22.45 4.11 19.20
C GLU A 244 21.19 4.20 20.07
N ARG A 245 20.05 4.63 19.50
CA ARG A 245 18.73 4.72 20.14
C ARG A 245 17.75 3.64 19.65
N GLY A 246 18.26 2.44 19.35
CA GLY A 246 17.44 1.33 18.85
C GLY A 246 17.42 1.22 17.32
N TYR A 247 16.32 0.79 16.72
CA TYR A 247 16.18 0.67 15.27
C TYR A 247 14.90 1.33 14.78
N GLU A 248 14.91 1.81 13.54
CA GLU A 248 13.73 2.35 12.87
C GLU A 248 13.45 1.59 11.58
N VAL A 249 12.17 1.38 11.31
CA VAL A 249 11.72 0.86 10.02
C VAL A 249 12.02 1.89 8.92
N THR A 250 12.67 1.45 7.84
CA THR A 250 13.06 2.30 6.70
C THR A 250 11.95 2.43 5.66
N VAL A 251 11.01 1.49 5.60
CA VAL A 251 9.88 1.49 4.66
C VAL A 251 8.64 2.11 5.31
N ARG A 252 8.23 3.29 4.84
CA ARG A 252 7.05 4.02 5.34
C ARG A 252 5.73 3.61 4.69
N ASP A 253 5.70 2.50 3.95
CA ASP A 253 4.48 2.00 3.31
C ASP A 253 3.59 1.28 4.34
N PRO A 254 2.33 1.72 4.56
CA PRO A 254 1.41 1.08 5.50
C PRO A 254 1.20 -0.42 5.25
N ASN A 255 1.34 -0.88 4.01
CA ASN A 255 1.21 -2.28 3.66
C ASN A 255 2.41 -3.11 4.15
N PHE A 256 3.61 -2.53 4.13
CA PHE A 256 4.80 -3.16 4.71
C PHE A 256 4.76 -3.14 6.25
N SER A 257 4.22 -2.08 6.86
CA SER A 257 3.96 -2.07 8.31
C SER A 257 3.04 -3.22 8.72
N ALA A 258 2.04 -3.55 7.91
CA ALA A 258 1.17 -4.71 8.17
C ALA A 258 1.91 -6.06 8.07
N ILE A 259 2.95 -6.17 7.23
CA ILE A 259 3.82 -7.36 7.13
C ILE A 259 4.68 -7.46 8.39
N GLU A 260 5.26 -6.36 8.86
CA GLU A 260 6.08 -6.31 10.08
C GLU A 260 5.28 -6.57 11.36
N GLU A 261 4.01 -6.17 11.43
CA GLU A 261 3.05 -6.60 12.46
C GLU A 261 2.83 -8.12 12.51
N ARG A 262 3.29 -8.88 11.51
CA ARG A 262 3.23 -10.35 11.50
C ARG A 262 4.51 -11.03 11.95
N MET A 263 5.59 -10.29 12.20
CA MET A 263 6.86 -10.86 12.65
C MET A 263 7.00 -10.82 14.17
N LEU A 264 7.63 -11.86 14.72
CA LEU A 264 8.16 -11.89 16.08
C LEU A 264 9.68 -11.80 15.97
N CYS A 265 10.22 -10.58 15.91
CA CYS A 265 11.66 -10.37 15.83
C CYS A 265 12.11 -9.41 16.92
N ARG A 266 12.90 -9.92 17.87
CA ARG A 266 13.54 -9.09 18.90
C ARG A 266 14.98 -8.84 18.49
N LEU A 267 15.29 -7.59 18.13
CA LEU A 267 16.67 -7.19 17.87
C LEU A 267 17.36 -6.90 19.21
N HIS A 268 18.38 -7.68 19.51
CA HIS A 268 19.18 -7.48 20.71
C HIS A 268 20.48 -6.75 20.37
N ARG A 269 20.74 -5.63 21.06
CA ARG A 269 21.98 -4.86 20.90
C ARG A 269 23.10 -5.46 21.74
N LEU A 270 24.32 -5.46 21.22
CA LEU A 270 25.51 -5.85 21.97
C LEU A 270 26.00 -4.66 22.81
N THR A 271 25.33 -4.38 23.95
CA THR A 271 25.77 -3.35 24.90
C THR A 271 26.96 -3.82 25.73
N LYS A 272 27.59 -2.90 26.48
CA LYS A 272 28.68 -3.26 27.40
C LYS A 272 28.21 -4.23 28.48
N GLU A 273 27.01 -4.04 29.06
CA GLU A 273 26.43 -4.99 30.01
C GLU A 273 26.19 -6.34 29.35
N ARG A 274 25.54 -6.36 28.18
CA ARG A 274 25.24 -7.62 27.48
C ARG A 274 26.51 -8.36 27.06
N TYR A 275 27.54 -7.65 26.63
CA TYR A 275 28.82 -8.26 26.31
C TYR A 275 29.43 -8.94 27.54
N ARG A 276 29.41 -8.28 28.70
CA ARG A 276 29.87 -8.87 29.97
C ARG A 276 29.04 -10.09 30.34
N GLU A 277 27.72 -10.02 30.27
CA GLU A 277 26.83 -11.16 30.54
C GLU A 277 27.11 -12.34 29.61
N ILE A 278 27.26 -12.10 28.31
CA ILE A 278 27.58 -13.16 27.34
C ILE A 278 28.94 -13.79 27.67
N ALA A 279 29.96 -12.98 27.97
CA ALA A 279 31.29 -13.46 28.34
C ALA A 279 31.25 -14.28 29.64
N GLU A 280 30.52 -13.82 30.65
CA GLU A 280 30.31 -14.53 31.91
C GLU A 280 29.58 -15.86 31.69
N LYS A 281 28.50 -15.89 30.89
CA LYS A 281 27.77 -17.13 30.59
C LYS A 281 28.58 -18.10 29.73
N GLN A 282 29.38 -17.61 28.80
CA GLN A 282 30.33 -18.45 28.06
C GLN A 282 31.38 -19.04 29.01
N MET A 283 31.91 -18.24 29.93
CA MET A 283 32.84 -18.73 30.94
C MET A 283 32.18 -19.77 31.86
N GLU A 284 30.95 -19.53 32.33
CA GLU A 284 30.18 -20.51 33.12
C GLU A 284 29.97 -21.83 32.36
N LEU A 285 29.68 -21.77 31.06
CA LEU A 285 29.53 -22.94 30.20
C LEU A 285 30.84 -23.72 30.07
N VAL A 286 31.96 -23.03 29.80
CA VAL A 286 33.29 -23.66 29.67
C VAL A 286 33.75 -24.26 31.00
N LEU A 287 33.47 -23.59 32.12
CA LEU A 287 33.77 -24.08 33.47
C LEU A 287 32.80 -25.18 33.93
N GLY A 288 31.84 -25.60 33.11
CA GLY A 288 30.85 -26.63 33.44
C GLY A 288 29.83 -26.22 34.51
N LYS A 289 29.78 -24.93 34.88
CA LYS A 289 28.78 -24.37 35.81
C LYS A 289 27.40 -24.29 35.15
N LEU A 290 27.37 -24.07 33.83
CA LEU A 290 26.15 -24.07 33.04
C LEU A 290 26.02 -25.41 32.30
N LYS A 291 24.94 -26.15 32.57
CA LYS A 291 24.70 -27.48 32.02
C LYS A 291 23.61 -27.41 30.95
N MET A 292 23.94 -27.81 29.72
CA MET A 292 23.00 -27.91 28.59
C MET A 292 22.36 -29.30 28.45
N GLU A 293 22.39 -30.11 29.51
CA GLU A 293 21.95 -31.52 29.50
C GLU A 293 20.51 -31.69 28.97
N LYS A 294 19.62 -30.73 29.25
CA LYS A 294 18.21 -30.76 28.84
C LYS A 294 17.94 -30.21 27.43
N ALA A 295 18.96 -29.75 26.69
CA ALA A 295 18.75 -29.11 25.40
C ALA A 295 18.03 -30.03 24.39
N ASN A 296 18.41 -31.32 24.36
CA ASN A 296 17.75 -32.31 23.50
C ASN A 296 16.31 -32.56 23.94
N GLU A 297 16.05 -32.71 25.25
CA GLU A 297 14.70 -32.90 25.78
C GLU A 297 13.77 -31.71 25.45
N ILE A 298 14.28 -30.48 25.59
CA ILE A 298 13.53 -29.26 25.23
C ILE A 298 13.21 -29.25 23.73
N ARG A 299 14.20 -29.56 22.88
CA ARG A 299 13.99 -29.63 21.42
C ARG A 299 12.93 -30.68 21.06
N ASP A 300 13.04 -31.87 21.64
CA ASP A 300 12.16 -33.00 21.33
C ASP A 300 10.73 -32.71 21.81
N HIS A 301 10.58 -32.12 23.00
CA HIS A 301 9.30 -31.64 23.54
C HIS A 301 8.66 -30.60 22.61
N LEU A 302 9.38 -29.55 22.24
CA LEU A 302 8.86 -28.50 21.35
C LEU A 302 8.47 -29.04 19.97
N THR A 303 9.28 -29.96 19.42
CA THR A 303 9.02 -30.58 18.12
C THR A 303 7.76 -31.44 18.17
N LEU A 304 7.60 -32.23 19.23
CA LEU A 304 6.43 -33.08 19.42
C LEU A 304 5.16 -32.25 19.63
N VAL A 305 5.19 -31.26 20.54
CA VAL A 305 4.06 -30.36 20.78
C VAL A 305 3.64 -29.64 19.50
N HIS A 306 4.60 -29.15 18.71
CA HIS A 306 4.29 -28.55 17.41
C HIS A 306 3.62 -29.53 16.44
N ALA A 307 4.11 -30.77 16.37
CA ALA A 307 3.53 -31.81 15.51
C ALA A 307 2.10 -32.18 15.94
N ILE A 308 1.81 -32.15 17.25
CA ILE A 308 0.47 -32.37 17.79
C ILE A 308 -0.46 -31.21 17.39
N GLU A 309 -0.04 -29.96 17.64
CA GLU A 309 -0.83 -28.76 17.32
C GLU A 309 -1.10 -28.57 15.83
N THR A 310 -0.26 -29.14 14.97
CA THR A 310 -0.41 -29.13 13.51
C THR A 310 -1.07 -30.39 12.94
N GLU A 311 -1.56 -31.28 13.82
CA GLU A 311 -2.21 -32.56 13.46
C GLU A 311 -1.35 -33.41 12.51
N HIS A 312 -0.03 -33.45 12.74
CA HIS A 312 0.88 -34.14 11.85
C HIS A 312 0.54 -35.65 11.78
N PRO A 313 0.51 -36.27 10.58
CA PRO A 313 0.04 -37.65 10.40
C PRO A 313 0.71 -38.72 11.28
N LEU A 314 1.97 -38.49 11.68
CA LEU A 314 2.72 -39.42 12.53
C LEU A 314 2.29 -39.42 14.01
N VAL A 315 1.61 -38.37 14.47
CA VAL A 315 1.30 -38.17 15.90
C VAL A 315 -0.20 -37.95 16.18
N LYS A 316 -0.99 -37.54 15.17
CA LYS A 316 -2.41 -37.20 15.32
C LYS A 316 -3.26 -38.33 15.95
N ASP A 317 -2.92 -39.59 15.70
CA ASP A 317 -3.66 -40.75 16.20
C ASP A 317 -3.14 -41.23 17.58
N ARG A 318 -2.05 -40.62 18.07
CA ARG A 318 -1.39 -40.97 19.33
C ARG A 318 -1.57 -39.93 20.44
N PHE A 319 -1.84 -38.69 20.06
CA PHE A 319 -1.93 -37.56 20.98
C PHE A 319 -3.13 -36.68 20.61
N GLU A 320 -3.87 -36.24 21.63
CA GLU A 320 -5.02 -35.37 21.44
C GLU A 320 -4.61 -33.91 21.29
N TYR A 321 -5.30 -33.18 20.42
CA TYR A 321 -5.17 -31.73 20.35
C TYR A 321 -5.78 -31.08 21.61
N LYS A 322 -5.02 -30.21 22.29
CA LYS A 322 -5.46 -29.53 23.52
C LYS A 322 -5.47 -28.01 23.33
N PRO A 323 -6.64 -27.38 23.14
CA PRO A 323 -6.69 -25.93 22.99
C PRO A 323 -6.32 -25.21 24.29
N ILE A 324 -5.78 -24.01 24.13
CA ILE A 324 -5.49 -23.13 25.27
C ILE A 324 -6.77 -22.45 25.76
N LEU A 325 -6.99 -22.52 27.07
CA LEU A 325 -8.07 -21.85 27.76
C LEU A 325 -7.70 -20.39 28.02
N LEU A 326 -8.16 -19.50 27.14
CA LEU A 326 -8.10 -18.05 27.35
C LEU A 326 -9.21 -17.60 28.30
N THR A 327 -8.82 -17.00 29.42
CA THR A 327 -9.73 -16.43 30.42
C THR A 327 -9.79 -14.90 30.31
N GLU A 328 -10.80 -14.28 30.94
CA GLU A 328 -10.92 -12.81 31.00
C GLU A 328 -9.65 -12.16 31.56
N LYS A 329 -9.02 -12.79 32.56
CA LYS A 329 -7.76 -12.35 33.16
C LYS A 329 -6.67 -12.06 32.13
N VAL A 330 -6.55 -12.86 31.07
CA VAL A 330 -5.53 -12.64 30.03
C VAL A 330 -5.78 -11.33 29.29
N PHE A 331 -7.05 -11.05 28.95
CA PHE A 331 -7.43 -9.81 28.29
C PHE A 331 -7.31 -8.61 29.22
N GLU A 332 -7.60 -8.78 30.51
CA GLU A 332 -7.44 -7.74 31.53
C GLU A 332 -5.97 -7.33 31.71
N GLU A 333 -5.03 -8.27 31.76
CA GLU A 333 -3.61 -7.95 31.87
C GLU A 333 -3.08 -7.25 30.61
N VAL A 334 -3.47 -7.70 29.43
CA VAL A 334 -3.09 -7.02 28.17
C VAL A 334 -3.71 -5.62 28.11
N LYS A 335 -4.96 -5.45 28.56
CA LYS A 335 -5.61 -4.14 28.70
C LYS A 335 -4.87 -3.25 29.70
N ARG A 336 -4.50 -3.77 30.87
CA ARG A 336 -3.76 -3.04 31.89
C ARG A 336 -2.42 -2.53 31.34
N ALA A 337 -1.72 -3.36 30.58
CA ALA A 337 -0.50 -2.95 29.89
C ALA A 337 -0.74 -1.88 28.82
N ARG A 338 -1.84 -1.98 28.05
CA ARG A 338 -2.21 -0.95 27.07
C ARG A 338 -2.39 0.40 27.76
N GLU A 339 -3.23 0.46 28.79
CA GLU A 339 -3.50 1.72 29.49
C GLU A 339 -2.20 2.32 30.07
N ALA A 340 -1.34 1.49 30.66
CA ALA A 340 -0.04 1.94 31.16
C ALA A 340 0.89 2.53 30.07
N ILE A 341 0.87 1.96 28.85
CA ILE A 341 1.59 2.50 27.69
C ILE A 341 0.98 3.84 27.26
N LEU A 342 -0.34 3.91 27.14
CA LEU A 342 -1.06 5.10 26.69
C LEU A 342 -0.86 6.28 27.65
N ASP A 343 -0.90 6.04 28.97
CA ASP A 343 -0.66 7.05 29.99
C ASP A 343 0.74 7.67 29.92
N THR A 344 1.71 6.95 29.32
CA THR A 344 3.10 7.39 29.21
C THR A 344 3.34 8.18 27.91
N ILE A 345 2.48 8.02 26.90
CA ILE A 345 2.64 8.68 25.59
C ILE A 345 1.84 9.99 25.56
N ALA A 346 2.53 11.13 25.59
CA ALA A 346 1.90 12.46 25.59
C ALA A 346 1.22 12.88 24.27
N GLN A 347 1.37 12.12 23.17
CA GLN A 347 0.85 12.49 21.85
C GLN A 347 -0.46 11.76 21.53
N GLU A 348 -1.43 12.46 20.93
CA GLU A 348 -2.71 11.84 20.49
C GLU A 348 -2.54 10.77 19.40
N ARG A 349 -1.43 10.79 18.65
CA ARG A 349 -1.19 9.86 17.55
C ARG A 349 -0.20 8.77 17.94
N LEU A 350 -0.71 7.54 18.03
CA LEU A 350 0.07 6.33 18.25
C LEU A 350 0.68 5.82 16.94
N ASP A 351 1.91 5.34 17.01
CA ASP A 351 2.66 4.80 15.87
C ASP A 351 2.66 3.26 15.81
N PHE A 352 1.84 2.59 16.64
CA PHE A 352 1.67 1.14 16.65
C PHE A 352 0.20 0.73 16.56
N SER A 353 -0.04 -0.51 16.13
CA SER A 353 -1.37 -1.04 15.77
C SER A 353 -1.97 -1.90 16.89
N PRO A 354 -3.31 -1.94 17.04
CA PRO A 354 -4.00 -2.86 17.95
C PRO A 354 -3.69 -4.34 17.69
N ARG A 355 -3.18 -4.69 16.49
CA ARG A 355 -2.75 -6.07 16.20
C ARG A 355 -1.63 -6.56 17.10
N LEU A 356 -0.88 -5.64 17.72
CA LEU A 356 0.20 -6.00 18.63
C LEU A 356 -0.33 -6.72 19.89
N GLU A 357 -1.50 -6.33 20.41
CA GLU A 357 -2.16 -7.04 21.53
C GLU A 357 -2.47 -8.49 21.14
N ARG A 358 -3.03 -8.70 19.95
CA ARG A 358 -3.31 -10.05 19.43
C ARG A 358 -2.03 -10.89 19.34
N ARG A 359 -0.89 -10.28 18.99
CA ARG A 359 0.41 -10.97 18.91
C ARG A 359 0.94 -11.34 20.29
N ALA A 360 0.82 -10.45 21.27
CA ALA A 360 1.16 -10.77 22.65
C ALA A 360 0.35 -11.96 23.15
N ILE A 361 -0.97 -11.97 22.93
CA ILE A 361 -1.84 -13.11 23.30
C ILE A 361 -1.41 -14.40 22.59
N GLN A 362 -1.08 -14.35 21.30
CA GLN A 362 -0.57 -15.52 20.58
C GLN A 362 0.74 -16.05 21.14
N LEU A 363 1.66 -15.16 21.52
CA LEU A 363 2.92 -15.54 22.16
C LEU A 363 2.68 -16.18 23.53
N ILE A 364 1.78 -15.61 24.34
CA ILE A 364 1.35 -16.17 25.63
C ILE A 364 0.81 -17.58 25.44
N CYS A 365 -0.06 -17.78 24.44
CA CYS A 365 -0.59 -19.10 24.11
C CYS A 365 0.55 -20.04 23.71
N ALA A 366 1.39 -19.65 22.74
CA ALA A 366 2.47 -20.51 22.25
C ALA A 366 3.44 -20.95 23.36
N MET A 367 3.79 -20.07 24.29
CA MET A 367 4.62 -20.41 25.44
C MET A 367 3.90 -21.33 26.43
N SER A 368 2.59 -21.17 26.61
CA SER A 368 1.79 -22.03 27.51
C SER A 368 1.66 -23.46 26.99
N LEU A 369 1.80 -23.69 25.68
CA LEU A 369 1.82 -25.05 25.09
C LEU A 369 2.94 -25.93 25.65
N MET A 370 3.99 -25.34 26.24
CA MET A 370 5.04 -26.10 26.92
C MET A 370 4.48 -26.96 28.08
N SER A 371 3.30 -26.63 28.60
CA SER A 371 2.61 -27.38 29.66
C SER A 371 1.73 -28.54 29.14
N TYR A 372 1.77 -28.87 27.85
CA TYR A 372 0.93 -29.90 27.22
C TYR A 372 0.90 -31.25 27.98
N PHE A 373 2.06 -31.74 28.43
CA PHE A 373 2.17 -33.00 29.19
C PHE A 373 1.99 -32.83 30.71
N LYS A 374 1.93 -31.59 31.20
CA LYS A 374 1.76 -31.28 32.62
C LYS A 374 0.28 -31.27 33.02
N ASP A 375 -0.57 -30.67 32.18
CA ASP A 375 -2.01 -30.66 32.38
C ASP A 375 -2.65 -31.94 31.86
N ARG A 376 -3.34 -32.67 32.74
CA ARG A 376 -4.17 -33.83 32.35
C ARG A 376 -5.55 -33.43 31.80
N ASP A 377 -5.89 -32.15 31.91
CA ASP A 377 -7.13 -31.60 31.37
C ASP A 377 -7.12 -31.62 29.83
N GLU A 378 -8.32 -31.63 29.24
CA GLU A 378 -8.55 -31.49 27.79
C GLU A 378 -8.10 -30.11 27.25
N ARG A 379 -7.83 -29.16 28.15
CA ARG A 379 -7.44 -27.78 27.81
C ARG A 379 -6.23 -27.36 28.63
N ILE A 380 -5.32 -26.65 27.99
CA ILE A 380 -4.12 -26.12 28.64
C ILE A 380 -4.43 -24.75 29.22
N ARG A 381 -4.14 -24.54 30.50
CA ARG A 381 -4.30 -23.20 31.11
C ARG A 381 -3.14 -22.30 30.70
N VAL A 382 -3.41 -21.00 30.59
CA VAL A 382 -2.35 -20.02 30.34
C VAL A 382 -1.37 -20.02 31.51
N ASP A 383 -0.10 -20.25 31.19
CA ASP A 383 0.98 -20.26 32.17
C ASP A 383 1.23 -18.82 32.69
N PRO A 384 1.34 -18.62 34.02
CA PRO A 384 1.57 -17.28 34.58
C PRO A 384 2.86 -16.61 34.11
N GLU A 385 3.94 -17.37 33.92
CA GLU A 385 5.21 -16.85 33.39
C GLU A 385 5.08 -16.53 31.91
N ALA A 386 4.36 -17.36 31.15
CA ALA A 386 4.02 -17.02 29.76
C ALA A 386 3.23 -15.71 29.66
N LEU A 387 2.27 -15.48 30.55
CA LEU A 387 1.52 -14.22 30.63
C LEU A 387 2.44 -13.04 30.94
N LYS A 388 3.31 -13.17 31.96
CA LYS A 388 4.32 -12.15 32.33
C LYS A 388 5.22 -11.80 31.14
N LEU A 389 5.79 -12.81 30.48
CA LEU A 389 6.69 -12.63 29.33
C LEU A 389 5.98 -12.03 28.12
N GLY A 390 4.74 -12.43 27.85
CA GLY A 390 3.97 -11.91 26.73
C GLY A 390 3.54 -10.45 26.92
N VAL A 391 3.19 -10.06 28.14
CA VAL A 391 2.90 -8.65 28.47
C VAL A 391 4.18 -7.81 28.41
N ARG A 392 5.31 -8.33 28.90
CA ARG A 392 6.61 -7.66 28.74
C ARG A 392 6.96 -7.45 27.27
N PHE A 393 6.80 -8.48 26.45
CA PHE A 393 6.98 -8.38 24.99
C PHE A 393 6.10 -7.29 24.38
N TYR A 394 4.82 -7.19 24.78
CA TYR A 394 3.93 -6.15 24.29
C TYR A 394 4.45 -4.74 24.55
N VAL A 395 4.89 -4.47 25.78
CA VAL A 395 5.41 -3.17 26.21
C VAL A 395 6.68 -2.80 25.42
N GLU A 396 7.64 -3.72 25.35
CA GLU A 396 8.90 -3.50 24.64
C GLU A 396 8.68 -3.27 23.14
N GLU A 397 7.84 -4.08 22.51
CA GLU A 397 7.56 -3.96 21.07
C GLU A 397 6.77 -2.68 20.76
N ALA A 398 5.89 -2.23 21.67
CA ALA A 398 5.21 -0.95 21.55
C ALA A 398 6.19 0.23 21.66
N ALA A 399 7.20 0.15 22.54
CA ALA A 399 8.23 1.16 22.67
C ALA A 399 9.05 1.29 21.38
N VAL A 400 9.54 0.16 20.86
CA VAL A 400 10.34 0.12 19.62
C VAL A 400 9.55 0.65 18.41
N ARG A 401 8.30 0.22 18.24
CA ARG A 401 7.44 0.69 17.12
C ARG A 401 7.07 2.16 17.26
N SER A 402 7.04 2.67 18.49
CA SER A 402 6.89 4.10 18.78
C SER A 402 8.19 4.89 18.62
N LYS A 403 9.30 4.26 18.19
CA LYS A 403 10.65 4.86 18.11
C LYS A 403 11.19 5.32 19.47
N GLU A 404 11.00 4.48 20.50
CA GLU A 404 11.45 4.72 21.88
C GLU A 404 10.91 6.05 22.45
N LYS A 405 9.68 6.44 22.08
CA LYS A 405 8.98 7.60 22.66
C LYS A 405 8.73 7.50 24.17
N PHE A 406 8.83 6.30 24.73
CA PHE A 406 8.73 6.03 26.15
C PHE A 406 9.73 4.95 26.55
N ASP A 407 10.11 4.94 27.83
CA ASP A 407 10.98 3.91 28.41
C ASP A 407 10.16 2.65 28.78
N PRO A 408 10.37 1.50 28.13
CA PRO A 408 9.65 0.28 28.46
C PRO A 408 9.93 -0.20 29.89
N GLU A 409 11.11 0.05 30.46
CA GLU A 409 11.47 -0.39 31.82
C GLU A 409 10.68 0.38 32.90
N GLU A 410 10.28 1.62 32.64
CA GLU A 410 9.37 2.36 33.51
C GLU A 410 7.98 1.71 33.55
N VAL A 411 7.44 1.36 32.37
CA VAL A 411 6.12 0.73 32.24
C VAL A 411 6.13 -0.68 32.82
N ILE A 412 7.18 -1.47 32.57
CA ILE A 412 7.36 -2.82 33.14
C ILE A 412 7.38 -2.78 34.68
N ARG A 413 8.10 -1.81 35.27
CA ARG A 413 8.11 -1.60 36.73
C ARG A 413 6.74 -1.21 37.27
N ARG A 414 6.01 -0.31 36.62
CA ARG A 414 4.63 0.07 37.00
C ARG A 414 3.65 -1.11 36.96
N LEU A 415 3.86 -2.03 36.03
CA LEU A 415 3.05 -3.24 35.91
C LEU A 415 3.42 -4.33 36.93
N GLY A 416 4.55 -4.19 37.64
CA GLY A 416 5.06 -5.20 38.56
C GLY A 416 5.66 -6.41 37.85
N LEU A 417 6.17 -6.22 36.62
CA LEU A 417 6.69 -7.28 35.76
C LEU A 417 8.22 -7.34 35.71
N SER A 418 8.90 -6.53 36.54
CA SER A 418 10.36 -6.52 36.69
C SER A 418 10.92 -7.85 37.17
#